data_AF-A0A412J7P7-F1
#
_entry.id   AF-A0A412J7P7-F1
#
_cell.length_a   1.000
_cell.length_b   1.000
_cell.length_c   1.000
_cell.angle_alpha   90.00
_cell.angle_beta   90.00
_cell.angle_gamma   90.00
#
_symmetry.space_group_name_H-M   'P 1'
#
loop_
_entity.id
_entity.type
_entity.pdbx_description
1 polymer ?
#
loop_
_entity_poly.entity_id
_entity_poly.type
_entity_poly.pdbx_seq_one_letter_code
_entity_poly.pdbx_strand_id
1 'polypeptide(L)' 'MEKKQIPLRLSKKLYDQIASWAEDDFRSVNGQIEYLLTECVKQRKKNGKYVSDTMDELLNWILSKRM' A
#
# COMPACT_ATOMS: atom_id res chain seq x y z
N MET A 1 11.76 19.90 -4.53
CA MET A 1 10.78 19.17 -5.36
C MET A 1 9.40 19.63 -4.93
N GLU A 2 8.59 20.12 -5.85
CA GLU A 2 7.25 20.63 -5.54
C GLU A 2 6.31 19.45 -5.26
N LYS A 3 5.61 19.47 -4.12
CA LYS A 3 4.62 18.44 -3.75
C LYS A 3 3.22 18.97 -4.04
N LYS A 4 2.49 18.30 -4.92
CA LYS A 4 1.08 18.62 -5.19
C LYS A 4 0.22 18.12 -4.03
N GLN A 5 -0.48 19.03 -3.36
CA GLN A 5 -1.45 18.66 -2.32
C GLN A 5 -2.74 18.19 -2.99
N ILE A 6 -3.18 16.99 -2.65
CA ILE A 6 -4.43 16.40 -3.14
C ILE A 6 -5.26 16.01 -1.91
N PRO A 7 -6.50 16.51 -1.76
CA PRO A 7 -7.37 16.06 -0.68
C PRO A 7 -7.74 14.59 -0.90
N LEU A 8 -7.34 13.74 0.05
CA LEU A 8 -7.61 12.30 -0.01
C LEU A 8 -8.78 11.95 0.91
N ARG A 9 -9.78 11.25 0.38
CA ARG A 9 -10.91 10.75 1.16
C ARG A 9 -10.63 9.31 1.58
N LEU A 10 -10.48 9.07 2.87
CA LEU A 10 -10.25 7.75 3.45
C LEU A 10 -11.34 7.45 4.48
N SER A 11 -11.68 6.17 4.66
CA SER A 11 -12.45 5.77 5.83
C SER A 11 -11.60 5.93 7.09
N LYS A 12 -12.22 6.23 8.23
CA LYS A 12 -11.51 6.39 9.50
C LYS A 12 -10.67 5.16 9.85
N LYS A 13 -11.24 3.97 9.67
CA LYS A 13 -10.57 2.70 9.95
C LYS A 13 -9.26 2.55 9.15
N LEU A 14 -9.29 2.87 7.86
CA LEU A 14 -8.10 2.78 7.01
C LEU A 14 -7.04 3.80 7.42
N TYR A 15 -7.46 5.03 7.76
CA TYR A 15 -6.55 6.04 8.28
C TYR A 15 -5.86 5.58 9.56
N ASP A 16 -6.62 5.05 10.53
CA ASP A 16 -6.07 4.58 11.81
C ASP A 16 -5.04 3.45 11.60
N GLN A 17 -5.31 2.52 10.66
CA GLN A 17 -4.37 1.46 10.30
C GLN A 17 -3.07 1.99 9.68
N ILE A 18 -3.17 2.97 8.77
CA ILE A 18 -1.99 3.60 8.15
C ILE A 18 -1.21 4.39 9.21
N ALA A 19 -1.90 5.07 10.13
CA ALA A 19 -1.27 5.84 11.20
C ALA A 19 -0.50 4.95 12.17
N SER A 20 -1.09 3.83 12.62
CA SER A 20 -0.41 2.84 13.46
C SER A 20 0.85 2.30 12.77
N TRP A 21 0.76 1.96 11.49
CA TRP A 21 1.93 1.46 10.75
C TRP A 21 3.01 2.55 10.59
N ALA A 22 2.61 3.80 10.34
CA ALA A 22 3.56 4.90 10.29
C ALA A 22 4.29 5.08 11.63
N GLU A 23 3.59 4.93 12.75
CA GLU A 23 4.16 4.99 14.10
C GLU A 23 5.17 3.86 14.35
N ASP A 24 4.82 2.62 14.00
CA ASP A 24 5.71 1.44 14.11
C ASP A 24 7.02 1.63 13.31
N ASP A 25 6.93 2.28 12.15
CA ASP A 25 8.07 2.56 11.26
C ASP A 25 8.79 3.89 11.59
N PHE A 26 8.38 4.61 12.65
CA PHE A 26 8.85 5.96 13.02
C PHE A 26 8.79 6.98 11.87
N ARG A 27 7.67 6.98 11.12
CA ARG A 27 7.41 7.89 9.99
C ARG A 27 6.17 8.74 10.23
N SER A 28 6.08 9.87 9.53
CA SER A 28 4.82 10.62 9.45
C SER A 28 3.79 9.85 8.62
N VAL A 29 2.50 10.05 8.94
CA VAL A 29 1.38 9.46 8.18
C VAL A 29 1.44 9.83 6.69
N ASN A 30 1.74 11.09 6.37
CA ASN A 30 1.88 11.53 4.97
C ASN A 30 3.07 10.86 4.28
N GLY A 31 4.20 10.67 4.98
CA GLY A 31 5.34 9.94 4.46
C GLY A 31 5.03 8.47 4.20
N GLN A 32 4.24 7.84 5.07
CA GLN A 32 3.78 6.47 4.88
C GLN A 32 2.85 6.35 3.67
N ILE A 33 1.90 7.28 3.50
CA ILE A 33 1.03 7.31 2.32
C ILE A 33 1.86 7.49 1.04
N GLU A 34 2.83 8.41 1.03
CA GLU A 34 3.70 8.65 -0.12
C GLU A 34 4.54 7.40 -0.48
N TYR A 35 5.06 6.70 0.52
CA TYR A 35 5.78 5.45 0.33
C TYR A 35 4.90 4.37 -0.31
N LEU A 36 3.70 4.13 0.24
CA LEU A 36 2.76 3.13 -0.28
C LEU A 36 2.36 3.42 -1.73
N LEU A 37 2.02 4.66 -2.04
CA LEU A 37 1.67 5.06 -3.41
C LEU A 37 2.85 4.90 -4.37
N THR A 38 4.06 5.22 -3.91
CA THR A 38 5.29 5.05 -4.70
C THR A 38 5.54 3.58 -5.03
N GLU A 39 5.42 2.70 -4.03
CA GLU A 39 5.60 1.26 -4.23
C GLU A 39 4.52 0.68 -5.15
N CYS A 40 3.26 1.09 -5.02
CA CYS A 40 2.20 0.70 -5.96
C CYS A 40 2.52 1.08 -7.41
N VAL A 41 3.02 2.30 -7.65
CA VAL A 41 3.40 2.76 -9.00
C VAL A 41 4.62 2.00 -9.52
N LYS A 42 5.64 1.77 -8.68
CA LYS A 42 6.83 0.98 -9.05
C LYS A 42 6.46 -0.44 -9.44
N GLN A 43 5.61 -1.12 -8.66
CA GLN A 43 5.14 -2.47 -8.95
C GLN A 43 4.39 -2.52 -10.28
N ARG A 44 3.48 -1.58 -10.52
CA ARG A 44 2.76 -1.47 -11.80
C ARG A 44 3.71 -1.27 -12.98
N LYS A 45 4.75 -0.44 -12.84
CA LYS A 45 5.76 -0.24 -13.90
C LYS A 45 6.60 -1.49 -14.17
N LYS A 46 6.90 -2.29 -13.14
CA LYS A 46 7.74 -3.49 -13.27
C LYS A 46 6.97 -4.66 -13.88
N ASN A 47 5.75 -4.93 -13.41
CA ASN A 47 5.02 -6.15 -13.75
C ASN A 47 3.79 -5.92 -14.63
N GLY A 48 3.38 -4.67 -14.88
CA GLY A 48 2.17 -4.32 -15.63
C GLY A 48 0.84 -4.65 -14.92
N LYS A 49 0.88 -5.51 -13.90
CA LYS A 49 -0.25 -5.97 -13.10
C LYS A 49 -0.55 -5.04 -11.91
N TYR A 50 -1.77 -5.11 -11.40
CA TYR A 50 -2.13 -4.43 -10.16
C TYR A 50 -1.58 -5.20 -8.95
N VAL A 51 -1.37 -4.50 -7.83
CA VAL A 51 -0.90 -5.11 -6.58
C VAL A 51 -1.87 -6.20 -6.09
N SER A 52 -3.17 -6.01 -6.32
CA SER A 52 -4.21 -7.00 -6.02
C SER A 52 -3.92 -8.35 -6.67
N ASP A 53 -3.59 -8.35 -7.97
CA ASP A 53 -3.37 -9.58 -8.74
C ASP A 53 -2.23 -10.41 -8.15
N THR A 54 -1.20 -9.73 -7.62
CA THR A 54 -0.04 -10.40 -6.98
C THR A 54 -0.38 -10.94 -5.59
N MET A 55 -1.24 -10.24 -4.83
CA MET A 55 -1.71 -10.72 -3.52
C MET A 55 -2.71 -11.87 -3.66
N ASP A 56 -3.56 -11.84 -4.68
CA ASP A 56 -4.48 -12.94 -5.00
C ASP A 56 -3.70 -14.18 -5.45
N GLU A 57 -2.64 -14.02 -6.26
CA GLU A 57 -1.72 -15.11 -6.61
C GLU A 57 -1.05 -15.72 -5.35
N LEU A 58 -0.61 -14.89 -4.41
CA LEU A 58 -0.01 -15.33 -3.13
C LEU A 58 -1.02 -16.05 -2.23
N LEU A 59 -2.24 -15.53 -2.09
CA LEU A 59 -3.32 -16.17 -1.33
C LEU A 59 -3.70 -17.52 -1.94
N ASN A 60 -3.87 -17.58 -3.26
CA ASN A 60 -4.15 -18.82 -3.97
C ASN A 60 -3.01 -19.84 -3.81
N TRP A 61 -1.75 -19.38 -3.86
CA TRP A 61 -0.58 -20.23 -3.61
C TRP A 61 -0.58 -20.81 -2.19
N ILE A 62 -0.82 -19.99 -1.17
CA ILE A 62 -0.91 -20.44 0.25
C ILE A 62 -2.04 -21.46 0.42
N LEU A 63 -3.21 -21.22 -0.17
CA LEU A 63 -4.36 -22.11 -0.09
C LEU A 63 -4.10 -23.45 -0.80
N SER A 64 -3.42 -23.44 -1.95
CA SER A 64 -3.06 -24.68 -2.67
C SER A 64 -2.02 -25.54 -1.96
N LYS A 65 -1.16 -24.94 -1.11
CA LYS A 65 -0.13 -25.62 -0.31
C LYS A 65 -0.66 -26.22 1.00
N ARG A 66 -1.88 -25.87 1.40
CA ARG A 66 -2.54 -26.36 2.63
C ARG A 66 -3.50 -27.54 2.38
N MET A 67 -3.67 -27.95 1.12
CA MET A 67 -4.30 -29.23 0.75
C MET A 67 -3.25 -30.30 0.50
#